data_AF-A0A520IEC8-F1
#
_entry.id   AF-A0A520IEC8-F1
#
_cell.length_a   1.000
_cell.length_b   1.000
_cell.length_c   1.000
_cell.angle_alpha   90.00
_cell.angle_beta   90.00
_cell.angle_gamma   90.00
#
_symmetry.space_group_name_H-M   'P 1'
#
loop_
_entity.id
_entity.type
_entity.pdbx_description
1 polymer ?
#
loop_
_entity_poly.entity_id
_entity_poly.type
_entity_poly.pdbx_seq_one_letter_code
_entity_poly.pdbx_strand_id
1 'polypeptide(L)'
;MNYETKTVGQIDGGETEDQLVLPDYTAPSHRRRNIIIAVVVVLAIIGAVFAFKGGKKDAAAGPVVEQVPTVSVMVPGRKTVDRTISATGTIAARREMPVGVAGEGGMITRVLVEPGQWVAAGQVLATVDRSVQTETAASLAASVSVARSDETIAQAELDRAKQLVDRGFISKADLQRKA
;
A
#
# COMPACT_ATOMS: atom_id res chain seq x y z
N MET A 1 34.47 39.88 -7.63
CA MET A 1 35.38 39.09 -6.77
C MET A 1 35.57 39.87 -5.47
N ASN A 2 35.62 39.19 -4.34
CA ASN A 2 35.14 39.75 -3.07
C ASN A 2 36.27 40.37 -2.24
N TYR A 3 36.00 41.53 -1.62
CA TYR A 3 36.71 42.03 -0.44
C TYR A 3 35.73 42.79 0.47
N GLU A 4 35.19 42.12 1.49
CA GLU A 4 34.52 42.72 2.66
C GLU A 4 35.33 42.24 3.88
N THR A 5 35.78 42.99 4.90
CA THR A 5 35.42 44.27 5.57
C THR A 5 34.38 44.15 6.70
N LYS A 6 34.76 44.63 7.90
CA LYS A 6 33.97 44.78 9.16
C LYS A 6 33.66 43.45 9.88
N THR A 7 33.30 43.39 11.17
CA THR A 7 33.03 44.39 12.25
C THR A 7 33.40 43.75 13.62
N VAL A 8 34.09 44.41 14.55
CA VAL A 8 33.58 45.14 15.75
C VAL A 8 32.88 44.30 16.83
N GLY A 9 33.34 44.48 18.09
CA GLY A 9 32.64 44.14 19.35
C GLY A 9 33.08 42.82 20.00
N GLN A 10 32.98 42.62 21.32
CA GLN A 10 32.97 43.56 22.46
C GLN A 10 33.40 42.76 23.72
N ILE A 11 34.08 43.41 24.67
CA ILE A 11 34.48 42.82 25.96
C ILE A 11 33.31 42.75 26.96
N ASP A 12 33.36 41.77 27.87
CA ASP A 12 32.93 41.97 29.26
C ASP A 12 33.63 40.98 30.21
N GLY A 13 33.65 41.28 31.52
CA GLY A 13 34.19 40.39 32.56
C GLY A 13 34.49 41.06 33.91
N GLY A 14 33.81 40.62 34.97
CA GLY A 14 34.18 40.85 36.38
C GLY A 14 35.30 39.89 36.85
N GLU A 15 36.14 40.20 37.85
CA GLU A 15 35.85 40.62 39.24
C GLU A 15 35.34 39.46 40.12
N THR A 16 35.82 39.21 41.35
CA THR A 16 36.65 40.00 42.32
C THR A 16 37.51 39.13 43.30
N GLU A 17 38.30 39.79 44.17
CA GLU A 17 38.57 39.46 45.60
C GLU A 17 39.55 38.31 46.01
N ASP A 18 40.33 38.37 47.12
CA ASP A 18 40.60 39.42 48.15
C ASP A 18 41.94 39.16 48.95
N GLN A 19 42.28 40.07 49.89
CA GLN A 19 42.92 39.87 51.23
C GLN A 19 44.46 40.10 51.32
N LEU A 20 44.98 41.28 51.76
CA LEU A 20 45.17 41.88 53.13
C LEU A 20 46.30 41.18 53.95
N VAL A 21 47.27 41.82 54.67
CA VAL A 21 47.29 42.82 55.79
C VAL A 21 48.75 43.41 55.91
N LEU A 22 49.09 44.73 55.90
CA LEU A 22 49.23 45.79 56.97
C LEU A 22 50.33 45.60 58.08
N PRO A 23 50.85 46.64 58.81
CA PRO A 23 51.21 48.06 58.49
C PRO A 23 52.45 48.70 59.25
N ASP A 24 52.72 50.02 59.04
CA ASP A 24 53.40 51.06 59.91
C ASP A 24 54.90 50.93 60.33
N TYR A 25 55.74 51.95 60.70
CA TYR A 25 55.75 53.43 60.96
C TYR A 25 57.27 53.93 61.01
N THR A 26 57.82 55.17 61.16
CA THR A 26 57.47 56.63 61.30
C THR A 26 58.68 57.56 60.89
N ALA A 27 58.66 58.90 61.11
CA ALA A 27 59.76 59.92 60.90
C ALA A 27 59.59 61.16 61.85
N PRO A 28 60.29 62.36 61.80
CA PRO A 28 61.44 62.89 61.00
C PRO A 28 62.50 63.76 61.81
N SER A 29 63.44 64.50 61.17
CA SER A 29 64.12 65.73 61.74
C SER A 29 64.84 66.66 60.71
N HIS A 30 65.26 67.89 61.09
CA HIS A 30 65.06 69.06 60.20
C HIS A 30 66.20 69.96 59.65
N ARG A 31 67.49 69.81 59.95
CA ARG A 31 68.55 70.37 59.05
C ARG A 31 68.95 69.37 57.96
N ARG A 32 68.82 68.08 58.28
CA ARG A 32 68.74 66.98 57.30
C ARG A 32 67.57 67.16 56.33
N ARG A 33 66.46 67.84 56.71
CA ARG A 33 65.25 68.03 55.88
C ARG A 33 65.54 68.46 54.44
N ASN A 34 66.45 69.39 54.17
CA ASN A 34 66.65 69.84 52.79
C ASN A 34 67.45 68.83 51.95
N ILE A 35 68.39 68.10 52.57
CA ILE A 35 69.06 66.94 51.95
C ILE A 35 68.07 65.78 51.79
N ILE A 36 67.21 65.55 52.78
CA ILE A 36 66.10 64.59 52.71
C ILE A 36 65.12 64.99 51.61
N ILE A 37 64.79 66.27 51.39
CA ILE A 37 63.93 66.70 50.29
C ILE A 37 64.62 66.43 48.94
N ALA A 38 65.92 66.74 48.80
CA ALA A 38 66.66 66.42 47.58
C ALA A 38 66.72 64.89 47.33
N VAL A 39 67.01 64.10 48.39
CA VAL A 39 67.04 62.64 48.34
C VAL A 39 65.65 62.02 48.17
N VAL A 40 64.58 62.64 48.67
CA VAL A 40 63.18 62.24 48.46
C VAL A 40 62.71 62.60 47.06
N VAL A 41 63.16 63.71 46.48
CA VAL A 41 62.92 64.02 45.06
C VAL A 41 63.67 63.02 44.17
N VAL A 42 64.93 62.71 44.48
CA VAL A 42 65.70 61.68 43.76
C VAL A 42 65.10 60.27 43.96
N LEU A 43 64.66 59.91 45.16
CA LEU A 43 63.96 58.65 45.45
C LEU A 43 62.54 58.62 44.87
N ALA A 44 61.86 59.75 44.71
CA ALA A 44 60.58 59.84 44.02
C ALA A 44 60.75 59.71 42.51
N ILE A 45 61.83 60.25 41.93
CA ILE A 45 62.20 60.04 40.53
C ILE A 45 62.61 58.57 40.30
N ILE A 46 63.47 58.00 41.16
CA ILE A 46 63.83 56.57 41.10
C ILE A 46 62.60 55.69 41.31
N GLY A 47 61.74 56.01 42.27
CA GLY A 47 60.50 55.29 42.57
C GLY A 47 59.48 55.38 41.44
N ALA A 48 59.31 56.54 40.81
CA ALA A 48 58.49 56.71 39.62
C ALA A 48 59.05 55.93 38.42
N VAL A 49 60.38 55.95 38.21
CA VAL A 49 61.05 55.14 37.17
C VAL A 49 60.91 53.65 37.45
N PHE A 50 60.96 53.21 38.72
CA PHE A 50 60.78 51.81 39.09
C PHE A 50 59.32 51.36 38.94
N ALA A 51 58.36 52.22 39.33
CA ALA A 51 56.93 51.98 39.12
C ALA A 51 56.58 51.90 37.62
N PHE A 52 57.08 52.82 36.79
CA PHE A 52 56.89 52.77 35.33
C PHE A 52 57.68 51.66 34.62
N LYS A 53 58.71 51.07 35.24
CA LYS A 53 59.36 49.84 34.74
C LYS A 53 58.73 48.54 35.26
N GLY A 54 58.00 48.58 36.37
CA GLY A 54 57.33 47.41 36.99
C GLY A 54 56.02 46.97 36.32
N GLY A 55 55.80 47.35 35.05
CA GLY A 55 54.49 47.33 34.39
C GLY A 55 54.31 46.32 33.25
N LYS A 56 55.16 45.28 33.15
CA LYS A 56 54.91 44.12 32.27
C LYS A 56 54.85 42.84 33.08
N LYS A 57 53.63 42.36 33.35
CA LYS A 57 53.34 40.93 33.41
C LYS A 57 52.69 40.54 32.09
N ASP A 58 53.02 39.36 31.61
CA ASP A 58 52.56 38.87 30.32
C ASP A 58 51.05 38.66 30.30
N ALA A 59 50.45 38.80 29.12
CA ALA A 59 49.06 38.46 28.91
C ALA A 59 48.90 36.95 29.09
N ALA A 60 48.45 36.52 30.28
CA ALA A 60 48.02 35.15 30.51
C ALA A 60 46.87 34.87 29.54
N ALA A 61 47.16 34.06 28.52
CA ALA A 61 46.12 33.57 27.62
C ALA A 61 45.10 32.81 28.47
N GLY A 62 43.86 33.32 28.55
CA GLY A 62 42.76 32.55 29.09
C GLY A 62 42.67 31.21 28.33
N PRO A 63 42.29 30.11 28.99
CA PRO A 63 42.20 28.83 28.32
C PRO A 63 41.25 28.97 27.14
N VAL A 64 41.79 28.80 25.93
CA VAL A 64 40.96 28.70 24.72
C VAL A 64 40.19 27.41 24.86
N VAL A 65 38.95 27.52 25.34
CA VAL A 65 37.98 26.43 25.31
C VAL A 65 37.62 26.25 23.85
N GLU A 66 38.44 25.46 23.16
CA GLU A 66 38.14 24.98 21.81
C GLU A 66 36.78 24.29 21.88
N GLN A 67 35.77 24.93 21.31
CA GLN A 67 34.37 24.54 21.50
C GLN A 67 34.04 23.39 20.55
N VAL A 68 34.69 22.25 20.79
CA VAL A 68 34.63 21.02 19.97
C VAL A 68 33.16 20.66 19.75
N PRO A 69 32.68 20.60 18.49
CA PRO A 69 31.27 20.30 18.23
C PRO A 69 30.89 18.89 18.71
N THR A 70 30.07 18.82 19.76
CA THR A 70 29.52 17.56 20.29
C THR A 70 28.57 16.94 19.27
N VAL A 71 29.10 16.06 18.41
CA VAL A 71 28.30 15.31 17.44
C VAL A 71 27.54 14.17 18.11
N SER A 72 26.23 14.14 17.94
CA SER A 72 25.40 13.03 18.40
C SER A 72 25.56 11.83 17.47
N VAL A 73 26.00 10.68 18.03
CA VAL A 73 26.19 9.44 17.29
C VAL A 73 25.20 8.37 17.76
N MET A 74 24.67 7.59 16.82
CA MET A 74 23.80 6.43 17.08
C MET A 74 24.40 5.18 16.47
N VAL A 75 24.47 4.09 17.24
CA VAL A 75 24.88 2.78 16.73
C VAL A 75 23.75 2.19 15.88
N PRO A 76 23.99 1.80 14.61
CA PRO A 76 22.95 1.30 13.72
C PRO A 76 22.46 -0.10 14.14
N GLY A 77 21.27 -0.17 14.74
CA GLY A 77 20.60 -1.42 15.08
C GLY A 77 19.81 -2.02 13.92
N ARG A 78 19.81 -3.36 13.79
CA ARG A 78 18.91 -4.07 12.87
C ARG A 78 17.53 -4.24 13.54
N LYS A 79 16.50 -3.62 12.98
CA LYS A 79 15.09 -3.80 13.39
C LYS A 79 14.28 -4.33 12.22
N THR A 80 13.40 -5.29 12.46
CA THR A 80 12.39 -5.72 11.48
C THR A 80 11.44 -4.57 11.18
N VAL A 81 11.21 -4.29 9.90
CA VAL A 81 10.25 -3.28 9.45
C VAL A 81 9.08 -4.01 8.82
N ASP A 82 7.96 -4.07 9.55
CA ASP A 82 6.73 -4.70 9.08
C ASP A 82 6.13 -3.84 7.96
N ARG A 83 6.32 -4.28 6.71
CA ARG A 83 5.94 -3.54 5.51
C ARG A 83 4.76 -4.21 4.80
N THR A 84 3.56 -3.86 5.22
CA THR A 84 2.31 -4.22 4.52
C THR A 84 2.32 -3.62 3.11
N ILE A 85 2.12 -4.47 2.10
CA ILE A 85 1.99 -4.05 0.70
C ILE A 85 0.53 -4.29 0.28
N SER A 86 -0.22 -3.20 0.14
CA SER A 86 -1.61 -3.25 -0.35
C SER A 86 -1.62 -3.24 -1.88
N ALA A 87 -2.28 -4.21 -2.49
CA ALA A 87 -2.51 -4.28 -3.93
C ALA A 87 -3.99 -4.57 -4.20
N THR A 88 -4.56 -3.92 -5.22
CA THR A 88 -5.91 -4.19 -5.71
C THR A 88 -5.88 -5.31 -6.74
N GLY A 89 -6.90 -6.16 -6.74
CA GLY A 89 -7.03 -7.27 -7.69
C GLY A 89 -8.48 -7.77 -7.76
N THR A 90 -8.86 -8.31 -8.92
CA THR A 90 -10.20 -8.87 -9.14
C THR A 90 -10.30 -10.27 -8.54
N ILE A 91 -11.32 -10.51 -7.73
CA ILE A 91 -11.64 -11.83 -7.18
C ILE A 91 -12.64 -12.51 -8.12
N ALA A 92 -12.29 -13.71 -8.58
CA ALA A 92 -13.15 -14.57 -9.39
C ALA A 92 -13.31 -15.96 -8.74
N ALA A 93 -14.36 -16.69 -9.10
CA ALA A 93 -14.57 -18.04 -8.60
C ALA A 93 -13.50 -19.02 -9.12
N ARG A 94 -12.96 -19.90 -8.24
CA ARG A 94 -12.01 -20.96 -8.67
C ARG A 94 -12.62 -21.98 -9.64
N ARG A 95 -13.96 -22.05 -9.69
CA ARG A 95 -14.75 -22.81 -10.65
C ARG A 95 -16.01 -22.00 -10.93
N GLU A 96 -16.14 -21.50 -12.15
CA GLU A 96 -17.34 -20.85 -12.63
C GLU A 96 -18.26 -21.93 -13.23
N MET A 97 -19.51 -21.98 -12.79
CA MET A 97 -20.51 -22.95 -13.28
C MET A 97 -21.63 -22.16 -13.97
N PRO A 98 -21.60 -21.99 -15.31
CA PRO A 98 -22.60 -21.24 -16.03
C PRO A 98 -23.94 -21.99 -16.01
N VAL A 99 -24.88 -21.49 -15.20
CA VAL A 99 -26.27 -22.00 -15.10
C VAL A 99 -27.11 -21.54 -16.29
N GLY A 100 -26.75 -22.03 -17.48
CA GLY A 100 -27.52 -21.84 -18.71
C GLY A 100 -28.81 -22.66 -18.71
N VAL A 101 -29.88 -22.11 -19.27
CA VAL A 101 -31.15 -22.85 -19.46
C VAL A 101 -30.98 -23.85 -20.60
N ALA A 102 -31.14 -25.14 -20.33
CA ALA A 102 -30.97 -26.21 -21.33
C ALA A 102 -32.09 -26.28 -22.41
N GLY A 103 -32.96 -25.27 -22.49
CA GLY A 103 -34.26 -25.34 -23.15
C GLY A 103 -34.22 -25.53 -24.68
N GLU A 104 -33.46 -24.68 -25.39
CA GLU A 104 -33.54 -24.61 -26.86
C GLU A 104 -32.21 -24.83 -27.60
N GLY A 105 -31.08 -24.43 -27.00
CA GLY A 105 -29.75 -24.62 -27.59
C GLY A 105 -29.01 -25.90 -27.17
N GLY A 106 -29.43 -26.53 -26.06
CA GLY A 106 -28.71 -27.61 -25.37
C GLY A 106 -27.36 -27.17 -24.78
N MET A 107 -26.71 -28.06 -24.01
CA MET A 107 -25.36 -27.83 -23.49
C MET A 107 -24.31 -28.45 -24.42
N ILE A 108 -23.25 -27.72 -24.78
CA ILE A 108 -22.13 -28.30 -25.54
C ILE A 108 -21.38 -29.31 -24.66
N THR A 109 -21.50 -30.59 -24.97
CA THR A 109 -20.83 -31.70 -24.27
C THR A 109 -19.35 -31.82 -24.65
N ARG A 110 -19.01 -31.47 -25.90
CA ARG A 110 -17.66 -31.55 -26.45
C ARG A 110 -17.50 -30.67 -27.67
N VAL A 111 -16.39 -29.94 -27.78
CA VAL A 111 -15.91 -29.35 -29.04
C VAL A 111 -14.89 -30.30 -29.67
N LEU A 112 -14.93 -30.47 -30.98
CA LEU A 112 -14.17 -31.48 -31.75
C LEU A 112 -13.14 -30.87 -32.70
N VAL A 113 -13.04 -29.54 -32.74
CA VAL A 113 -12.18 -28.78 -33.65
C VAL A 113 -11.51 -27.62 -32.92
N GLU A 114 -10.33 -27.19 -33.40
CA GLU A 114 -9.57 -26.08 -32.83
C GLU A 114 -9.83 -24.75 -33.55
N PRO A 115 -9.72 -23.58 -32.87
CA PRO A 115 -9.86 -22.28 -33.51
C PRO A 115 -8.83 -22.08 -34.64
N GLY A 116 -9.31 -21.76 -35.85
CA GLY A 116 -8.47 -21.61 -37.03
C GLY A 116 -8.23 -22.90 -37.83
N GLN A 117 -8.74 -24.04 -37.38
CA GLN A 117 -8.74 -25.27 -38.17
C GLN A 117 -9.67 -25.16 -39.39
N TRP A 118 -9.18 -25.56 -40.57
CA TRP A 118 -10.01 -25.70 -41.76
C TRP A 118 -10.94 -26.92 -41.64
N VAL A 119 -12.21 -26.76 -41.99
CA VAL A 119 -13.26 -27.78 -41.81
C VAL A 119 -14.07 -27.99 -43.08
N ALA A 120 -14.53 -29.22 -43.30
CA ALA A 120 -15.34 -29.61 -44.45
C ALA A 120 -16.85 -29.44 -44.19
N ALA A 121 -17.64 -29.27 -45.25
CA ALA A 121 -19.10 -29.26 -45.15
C ALA A 121 -19.62 -30.60 -44.58
N GLY A 122 -20.46 -30.54 -43.55
CA GLY A 122 -20.97 -31.71 -42.82
C GLY A 122 -20.06 -32.25 -41.71
N GLN A 123 -18.87 -31.66 -41.48
CA GLN A 123 -18.01 -32.02 -40.35
C GLN A 123 -18.64 -31.62 -39.01
N VAL A 124 -18.67 -32.54 -38.05
CA VAL A 124 -19.22 -32.27 -36.71
C VAL A 124 -18.23 -31.44 -35.89
N LEU A 125 -18.54 -30.17 -35.67
CA LEU A 125 -17.68 -29.23 -34.94
C LEU A 125 -17.80 -29.36 -33.41
N ALA A 126 -19.01 -29.68 -32.93
CA ALA A 126 -19.31 -29.88 -31.52
C ALA A 126 -20.46 -30.88 -31.34
N THR A 127 -20.48 -31.56 -30.20
CA THR A 127 -21.59 -32.38 -29.72
C THR A 127 -22.35 -31.62 -28.64
N VAL A 128 -23.67 -31.69 -28.69
CA VAL A 128 -24.60 -31.04 -27.76
C VAL A 128 -25.40 -32.12 -27.03
N ASP A 129 -25.67 -31.93 -25.74
CA ASP A 129 -26.57 -32.76 -24.96
C ASP A 129 -28.00 -32.62 -25.48
N ARG A 130 -28.59 -33.74 -25.88
CA ARG A 130 -29.93 -33.83 -26.49
C ARG A 130 -30.94 -34.57 -25.63
N SER A 131 -30.62 -34.88 -24.37
CA SER A 131 -31.46 -35.67 -23.45
C SER A 131 -32.93 -35.22 -23.44
N VAL A 132 -33.19 -33.92 -23.26
CA VAL A 132 -34.56 -33.36 -23.29
C VAL A 132 -35.26 -33.61 -24.64
N GLN A 133 -34.54 -33.49 -25.76
CA GLN A 133 -35.11 -33.73 -27.08
C GLN A 133 -35.30 -35.23 -27.39
N THR A 134 -34.46 -36.13 -26.87
CA THR A 134 -34.67 -37.59 -27.02
C THR A 134 -35.88 -38.07 -26.25
N GLU A 135 -36.06 -37.62 -25.00
CA GLU A 135 -37.27 -37.96 -24.22
C GLU A 135 -38.54 -37.35 -24.82
N THR A 136 -38.46 -36.12 -25.34
CA THR A 136 -39.58 -35.48 -26.05
C THR A 136 -39.94 -36.25 -27.33
N ALA A 137 -38.94 -36.67 -28.11
CA ALA A 137 -39.16 -37.49 -29.32
C ALA A 137 -39.71 -38.89 -28.99
N ALA A 138 -39.26 -39.51 -27.89
CA ALA A 138 -39.80 -40.79 -27.42
C ALA A 138 -41.27 -40.67 -26.98
N SER A 139 -41.62 -39.60 -26.25
CA SER A 139 -43.00 -39.29 -25.85
C SER A 139 -43.90 -39.08 -27.07
N LEU A 140 -43.46 -38.28 -28.05
CA LEU A 140 -44.18 -38.07 -29.31
C LEU A 140 -44.36 -39.38 -30.11
N ALA A 141 -43.32 -40.22 -30.18
CA ALA A 141 -43.40 -41.53 -30.84
C ALA A 141 -44.39 -42.48 -30.13
N ALA A 142 -44.45 -42.46 -28.80
CA ALA A 142 -45.44 -43.20 -28.03
C ALA A 142 -46.86 -42.68 -28.30
N SER A 143 -47.08 -41.36 -28.35
CA SER A 143 -48.37 -40.77 -28.71
C SER A 143 -48.83 -41.18 -30.13
N VAL A 144 -47.93 -41.23 -31.10
CA VAL A 144 -48.21 -41.73 -32.46
C VAL A 144 -48.53 -43.24 -32.44
N SER A 145 -47.89 -44.02 -31.57
CA SER A 145 -48.18 -45.45 -31.41
C SER A 145 -49.56 -45.70 -30.80
N VAL A 146 -50.02 -44.85 -29.88
CA VAL A 146 -51.39 -44.88 -29.34
C VAL A 146 -52.38 -44.54 -30.44
N ALA A 147 -52.21 -43.42 -31.14
CA ALA A 147 -53.12 -42.98 -32.21
C ALA A 147 -53.31 -44.03 -33.33
N ARG A 148 -52.24 -44.75 -33.72
CA ARG A 148 -52.30 -45.87 -34.68
C ARG A 148 -53.03 -47.10 -34.14
N SER A 149 -52.97 -47.32 -32.82
CA SER A 149 -53.71 -48.39 -32.15
C SER A 149 -55.20 -48.05 -32.12
N ASP A 150 -55.54 -46.80 -31.81
CA ASP A 150 -56.92 -46.30 -31.83
C ASP A 150 -57.53 -46.31 -33.24
N GLU A 151 -56.76 -45.92 -34.26
CA GLU A 151 -57.11 -46.08 -35.69
C GLU A 151 -57.43 -47.53 -36.04
N THR A 152 -56.58 -48.47 -35.62
CA THR A 152 -56.76 -49.91 -35.86
C THR A 152 -58.02 -50.44 -35.17
N ILE A 153 -58.30 -50.00 -33.94
CA ILE A 153 -59.51 -50.37 -33.19
C ILE A 153 -60.76 -49.79 -33.87
N ALA A 154 -60.75 -48.50 -34.21
CA ALA A 154 -61.88 -47.83 -34.87
C ALA A 154 -62.21 -48.48 -36.22
N GLN A 155 -61.21 -48.79 -37.04
CA GLN A 155 -61.39 -49.51 -38.30
C GLN A 155 -62.00 -50.90 -38.09
N ALA A 156 -61.51 -51.68 -37.10
CA ALA A 156 -62.05 -53.00 -36.78
C ALA A 156 -63.49 -52.94 -36.23
N GLU A 157 -63.87 -51.88 -35.51
CA GLU A 157 -65.25 -51.65 -35.10
C GLU A 157 -66.16 -51.23 -36.26
N LEU A 158 -65.68 -50.37 -37.15
CA LEU A 158 -66.38 -49.93 -38.36
C LEU A 158 -66.67 -51.11 -39.29
N ASP A 159 -65.69 -51.99 -39.51
CA ASP A 159 -65.88 -53.18 -40.36
C ASP A 159 -66.81 -54.21 -39.71
N ARG A 160 -66.77 -54.36 -38.38
CA ARG A 160 -67.77 -55.14 -37.63
C ARG A 160 -69.17 -54.52 -37.75
N ALA A 161 -69.29 -53.20 -37.74
CA ALA A 161 -70.57 -52.50 -37.88
C ALA A 161 -71.17 -52.67 -39.29
N LYS A 162 -70.37 -52.56 -40.36
CA LYS A 162 -70.78 -52.84 -41.75
C LYS A 162 -71.44 -54.23 -41.85
N GLN A 163 -70.72 -55.25 -41.41
CA GLN A 163 -71.20 -56.64 -41.41
C GLN A 163 -72.47 -56.87 -40.58
N LEU A 164 -72.85 -55.98 -39.66
CA LEU A 164 -74.10 -56.08 -38.89
C LEU A 164 -75.25 -55.29 -39.54
N VAL A 165 -74.97 -54.17 -40.22
CA VAL A 165 -75.95 -53.48 -41.07
C VAL A 165 -76.34 -54.35 -42.27
N ASP A 166 -75.37 -54.98 -42.93
CA ASP A 166 -75.60 -55.86 -44.10
C ASP A 166 -76.49 -57.07 -43.76
N ARG A 167 -76.46 -57.51 -42.50
CA ARG A 167 -77.31 -58.58 -41.95
C ARG A 167 -78.56 -58.07 -41.22
N GLY A 168 -78.84 -56.76 -41.26
CA GLY A 168 -80.04 -56.15 -40.68
C GLY A 168 -80.11 -56.06 -39.15
N PHE A 169 -79.01 -56.29 -38.44
CA PHE A 169 -78.99 -56.35 -36.97
C PHE A 169 -78.78 -55.01 -36.27
N ILE A 170 -78.28 -53.97 -36.95
CA ILE A 170 -78.11 -52.61 -36.40
C ILE A 170 -78.57 -51.53 -37.38
N SER A 171 -78.89 -50.33 -36.86
CA SER A 171 -79.33 -49.20 -37.68
C SER A 171 -78.18 -48.55 -38.45
N LYS A 172 -78.48 -48.00 -39.64
CA LYS A 172 -77.53 -47.18 -40.42
C LYS A 172 -77.02 -45.97 -39.61
N ALA A 173 -77.83 -45.44 -38.69
CA ALA A 173 -77.44 -44.34 -37.82
C ALA A 173 -76.35 -44.72 -36.79
N ASP A 174 -76.26 -45.99 -36.39
CA ASP A 174 -75.22 -46.45 -35.45
C ASP A 174 -73.90 -46.77 -36.16
N LEU A 175 -73.95 -47.19 -37.44
CA LEU A 175 -72.79 -47.26 -38.32
C LEU A 175 -72.21 -45.86 -38.59
N GLN A 176 -73.07 -44.87 -38.84
CA GLN A 176 -72.66 -43.48 -39.07
C GLN A 176 -72.16 -42.75 -37.81
N ARG A 177 -72.25 -43.39 -36.63
CA ARG A 177 -71.59 -42.95 -35.38
C ARG A 177 -70.21 -43.60 -35.17
N LYS A 178 -69.80 -44.52 -36.05
CA LYS A 178 -68.54 -45.28 -36.01
C LYS A 178 -67.68 -45.08 -37.26
N ALA A 179 -68.01 -44.07 -38.07
CA ALA A 179 -67.32 -43.67 -39.29
C ALA A 179 -66.99 -42.17 -39.21
#